data_AF-A0A2I6SSF9-F1
#
_entry.id   AF-A0A2I6SSF9-F1
#
_cell.length_a   1.000
_cell.length_b   1.000
_cell.length_c   1.000
_cell.angle_alpha   90.00
_cell.angle_beta   90.00
_cell.angle_gamma   90.00
#
_symmetry.space_group_name_H-M   'P 1'
#
loop_
_entity.id
_entity.type
_entity.pdbx_description
1 polymer ?
#
loop_
_entity_poly.entity_id
_entity_poly.type
_entity_poly.pdbx_seq_one_letter_code
_entity_poly.pdbx_strand_id
1 'polypeptide(L)'
;MIIASFIYYLLEVGTKKDLYLFVFTFSLLASFHNLIKSIHAMIDAKKMNKDLKENISADLFNSHFTKFIKAEGIYLYCSLFFDIACIIVIGWLLYSEFVGK
;
A
#
# COMPACT_ATOMS: atom_id res chain seq x y z
N MET A 1 -6.75 20.74 12.26
CA MET A 1 -6.05 21.03 13.52
C MET A 1 -4.66 20.40 13.55
N ILE A 2 -4.53 19.07 13.44
CA ILE A 2 -3.23 18.36 13.47
C ILE A 2 -2.23 18.88 12.42
N ILE A 3 -2.66 19.09 11.18
CA ILE A 3 -1.79 19.59 10.09
C ILE A 3 -1.26 21.02 10.39
N ALA A 4 -2.13 21.90 10.90
CA ALA A 4 -1.73 23.28 11.23
C ALA A 4 -0.77 23.32 12.45
N SER A 5 -1.05 22.51 13.48
CA SER A 5 -0.15 22.36 14.63
C SER A 5 1.20 21.75 14.23
N PHE A 6 1.20 20.83 13.26
CA PHE A 6 2.42 20.23 12.73
C PHE A 6 3.23 21.21 11.88
N ILE A 7 2.60 22.02 11.02
CA ILE A 7 3.27 23.07 10.26
C ILE A 7 3.92 24.08 11.20
N TYR A 8 3.23 24.50 12.26
CA TYR A 8 3.80 25.38 13.29
C TYR A 8 5.02 24.74 13.96
N TYR A 9 4.90 23.48 14.39
CA TYR A 9 6.02 22.75 14.99
C TYR A 9 7.22 22.66 14.04
N LEU A 10 6.99 22.36 12.76
CA LEU A 10 8.03 22.28 11.72
C LEU A 10 8.78 23.60 11.48
N LEU A 11 8.07 24.72 11.53
CA LEU A 11 8.63 26.03 11.21
C LEU A 11 9.33 26.69 12.40
N GLU A 12 8.83 26.46 13.62
CA GLU A 12 9.26 27.20 14.81
C GLU A 12 10.08 26.37 15.82
N VAL A 13 9.96 25.04 15.79
CA VAL A 13 10.45 24.17 16.89
C VAL A 13 11.23 22.94 16.40
N GLY A 14 10.89 22.40 15.24
CA GLY A 14 11.31 21.08 14.79
C GLY A 14 12.76 21.06 14.30
N THR A 15 13.49 20.05 14.73
CA THR A 15 14.81 19.73 14.17
C THR A 15 14.66 18.92 12.87
N LYS A 16 15.74 18.82 12.08
CA LYS A 16 15.78 17.93 10.91
C LYS A 16 15.44 16.47 11.27
N LYS A 17 15.77 16.04 12.49
CA LYS A 17 15.47 14.69 13.02
C LYS A 17 13.97 14.51 13.26
N ASP A 18 13.28 15.53 13.78
CA ASP A 18 11.83 15.46 14.02
C ASP A 18 11.03 15.40 12.71
N LEU A 19 11.46 16.17 11.71
CA LEU A 19 10.87 16.11 10.37
C LEU A 19 11.07 14.74 9.72
N TYR A 20 12.28 14.19 9.83
CA TYR A 20 12.59 12.85 9.35
C TYR A 20 11.67 11.81 10.01
N LEU A 21 11.65 11.74 11.35
CA LEU A 21 10.82 10.79 12.08
C LEU A 21 9.35 10.89 11.71
N PHE A 22 8.83 12.11 11.57
CA PHE A 22 7.45 12.32 11.13
C PHE A 22 7.20 11.78 9.73
N VAL A 23 7.99 12.19 8.73
CA VAL A 23 7.77 11.79 7.33
C VAL A 23 7.85 10.28 7.17
N PHE A 24 8.85 9.65 7.78
CA PHE A 24 9.02 8.20 7.69
C PHE A 24 7.93 7.46 8.47
N THR A 25 7.47 7.95 9.63
CA THR A 25 6.35 7.35 10.36
C THR A 25 5.04 7.43 9.58
N PHE A 26 4.74 8.58 8.97
CA PHE A 26 3.57 8.73 8.11
C PHE A 26 3.65 7.86 6.86
N SER A 27 4.84 7.77 6.25
CA SER A 27 5.07 6.90 5.10
C SER A 27 4.90 5.43 5.45
N LEU A 28 5.34 5.01 6.64
CA LEU A 28 5.12 3.66 7.16
C LEU A 28 3.63 3.36 7.34
N LEU A 29 2.89 4.28 7.99
CA LEU A 29 1.46 4.14 8.19
C LEU A 29 0.69 4.10 6.86
N ALA A 30 1.06 4.95 5.91
CA ALA A 30 0.48 4.95 4.57
C ALA A 30 0.74 3.62 3.85
N SER A 31 1.94 3.05 3.98
CA SER A 31 2.30 1.75 3.39
C SER A 31 1.47 0.61 3.99
N PHE A 32 1.25 0.60 5.31
CA PHE A 32 0.33 -0.37 5.95
C PHE A 32 -1.12 -0.20 5.49
N HIS A 33 -1.60 1.03 5.39
CA HIS A 33 -2.95 1.32 4.90
C HIS A 33 -3.15 0.85 3.45
N ASN A 34 -2.18 1.10 2.58
CA ASN A 34 -2.19 0.65 1.20
C ASN A 34 -2.12 -0.87 1.09
N LEU A 35 -1.30 -1.52 1.92
CA LEU A 35 -1.23 -2.98 1.99
C LEU A 35 -2.60 -3.58 2.32
N ILE A 36 -3.27 -3.04 3.35
CA ILE A 36 -4.62 -3.49 3.75
C ILE A 36 -5.63 -3.30 2.60
N LYS A 37 -5.59 -2.16 1.91
CA LYS A 37 -6.45 -1.92 0.74
C LYS A 37 -6.18 -2.90 -0.39
N SER A 38 -4.91 -3.15 -0.70
CA SER A 38 -4.50 -4.09 -1.75
C SER A 38 -4.95 -5.52 -1.44
N ILE A 39 -4.89 -5.93 -0.16
CA ILE A 39 -5.42 -7.24 0.29
C ILE A 39 -6.94 -7.32 0.08
N HIS A 40 -7.70 -6.29 0.49
CA HIS A 40 -9.15 -6.27 0.27
C HIS A 40 -9.49 -6.33 -1.22
N ALA A 41 -8.83 -5.52 -2.06
CA ALA A 41 -9.02 -5.53 -3.51
C ALA A 41 -8.75 -6.92 -4.11
N MET A 42 -7.74 -7.63 -3.61
CA MET A 42 -7.43 -8.99 -4.05
C MET A 42 -8.50 -10.01 -3.65
N ILE A 43 -9.11 -9.88 -2.48
CA ILE A 43 -10.24 -10.72 -2.05
C ILE A 43 -11.46 -10.46 -2.93
N ASP A 44 -11.79 -9.19 -3.18
CA ASP A 44 -12.92 -8.79 -4.01
C ASP A 44 -12.74 -9.26 -5.46
N ALA A 45 -11.55 -9.08 -6.03
CA ALA A 45 -11.21 -9.55 -7.38
C ALA A 45 -11.35 -11.08 -7.50
N LYS A 46 -10.94 -11.85 -6.49
CA LYS A 46 -11.12 -13.31 -6.48
C LYS A 46 -12.60 -13.71 -6.46
N LYS A 47 -13.42 -13.01 -5.67
CA LYS A 47 -14.86 -13.25 -5.61
C LYS A 47 -15.51 -12.93 -6.97
N MET A 48 -15.23 -11.77 -7.54
CA MET A 48 -15.76 -11.35 -8.83
C MET A 48 -15.34 -12.29 -9.96
N ASN A 49 -14.09 -12.75 -9.96
CA ASN A 49 -13.60 -13.72 -10.95
C ASN A 49 -14.35 -15.07 -10.85
N LYS A 50 -14.63 -15.54 -9.63
CA LYS A 50 -15.44 -16.74 -9.41
C LYS A 50 -16.86 -16.56 -9.95
N ASP A 51 -17.51 -15.45 -9.61
CA ASP A 51 -18.87 -15.15 -10.06
C ASP A 51 -18.94 -15.04 -11.60
N LEU A 52 -17.97 -14.38 -12.24
CA LEU A 52 -17.87 -14.27 -13.70
C LEU A 52 -17.73 -15.65 -14.37
N LYS A 53 -16.91 -16.54 -13.78
CA LYS A 53 -16.69 -17.89 -14.30
C LYS A 53 -17.94 -18.77 -14.18
N GLU A 54 -18.76 -18.58 -13.15
CA GLU A 54 -19.97 -19.36 -12.92
C GLU A 54 -21.17 -18.86 -13.76
N ASN A 55 -21.20 -17.57 -14.12
CA ASN A 55 -22.36 -16.95 -14.78
C ASN A 55 -22.17 -16.64 -16.28
N ILE A 56 -20.98 -16.86 -16.86
CA ILE A 56 -20.69 -16.58 -18.27
C ILE A 56 -20.23 -17.86 -18.99
N SER A 57 -20.60 -18.00 -20.27
CA SER A 57 -20.10 -19.08 -21.13
C SER A 57 -18.56 -19.12 -21.16
N ALA A 58 -17.99 -20.32 -21.14
CA ALA A 58 -16.54 -20.52 -21.08
C ALA A 58 -15.78 -19.85 -22.24
N ASP A 59 -16.37 -19.81 -23.43
CA ASP A 59 -15.77 -19.18 -24.62
C ASP A 59 -15.67 -17.65 -24.47
N LEU A 60 -16.72 -17.00 -23.98
CA LEU A 60 -16.72 -15.55 -23.75
C LEU A 60 -15.76 -15.17 -22.61
N PHE A 61 -15.71 -15.98 -21.54
CA PHE A 61 -14.78 -15.80 -20.43
C PHE A 61 -13.31 -15.92 -20.88
N ASN A 62 -12.99 -16.94 -21.67
CA ASN A 62 -11.64 -17.17 -22.17
C ASN A 62 -11.18 -16.13 -23.19
N SER A 63 -12.10 -15.68 -24.06
CA SER A 63 -11.82 -14.71 -25.13
C SER A 63 -11.57 -13.30 -24.60
N HIS A 64 -12.43 -12.79 -23.69
CA HIS A 64 -12.42 -11.38 -23.28
C HIS A 64 -11.87 -11.13 -21.88
N PHE A 65 -12.13 -12.02 -20.92
CA PHE A 65 -11.88 -11.74 -19.51
C PHE A 65 -10.53 -12.29 -19.01
N THR A 66 -10.05 -13.39 -19.57
CA THR A 66 -8.82 -14.05 -19.06
C THR A 66 -7.57 -13.18 -19.13
N LYS A 67 -7.39 -12.40 -20.21
CA LYS A 67 -6.24 -11.49 -20.33
C LYS A 67 -6.31 -10.33 -19.35
N PHE A 68 -7.51 -9.75 -19.20
CA PHE A 68 -7.77 -8.63 -18.31
C PHE A 68 -7.54 -9.03 -16.84
N ILE A 69 -8.14 -10.14 -16.40
CA ILE A 69 -7.98 -10.68 -15.04
C ILE A 69 -6.52 -11.01 -14.72
N LYS A 70 -5.76 -11.55 -15.68
CA LYS A 70 -4.33 -11.80 -15.49
C LYS A 70 -3.53 -10.50 -15.31
N ALA A 71 -3.80 -9.47 -16.12
CA ALA A 71 -3.11 -8.19 -16.02
C ALA A 71 -3.42 -7.48 -14.70
N GLU A 72 -4.70 -7.41 -14.30
CA GLU A 72 -5.10 -6.85 -13.01
C GLU A 72 -4.54 -7.64 -11.83
N GLY A 73 -4.49 -8.98 -11.94
CA GLY A 73 -3.87 -9.83 -10.95
C GLY A 73 -2.40 -9.50 -10.74
N ILE A 74 -1.62 -9.36 -11.83
CA ILE A 74 -0.20 -8.98 -11.76
C ILE A 74 -0.04 -7.60 -11.10
N TYR A 75 -0.87 -6.63 -11.46
CA TYR A 75 -0.85 -5.29 -10.85
C TYR A 75 -1.09 -5.35 -9.34
N LEU A 76 -2.10 -6.10 -8.90
CA LEU A 76 -2.41 -6.27 -7.47
C LEU A 76 -1.26 -6.95 -6.71
N TYR A 77 -0.64 -7.98 -7.28
CA TYR A 77 0.54 -8.62 -6.68
C TYR A 77 1.73 -7.66 -6.59
N CYS A 78 2.03 -6.92 -7.65
CA CYS A 78 3.10 -5.92 -7.63
C CYS A 78 2.84 -4.83 -6.57
N SER A 79 1.61 -4.36 -6.43
CA SER A 79 1.23 -3.39 -5.40
C SER A 79 1.46 -3.93 -3.98
N LEU A 80 1.06 -5.18 -3.71
CA LEU A 80 1.31 -5.84 -2.42
C LEU A 80 2.80 -5.95 -2.10
N PHE A 81 3.60 -6.43 -3.05
CA PHE A 81 5.04 -6.58 -2.84
C PHE A 81 5.75 -5.25 -2.65
N PHE A 82 5.31 -4.21 -3.37
CA PHE A 82 5.83 -2.87 -3.20
C PHE A 82 5.53 -2.33 -1.79
N ASP A 83 4.29 -2.42 -1.33
CA ASP A 83 3.91 -1.94 0.01
C ASP A 83 4.68 -2.70 1.11
N ILE A 84 4.86 -4.02 0.98
CA ILE A 84 5.69 -4.83 1.90
C ILE A 84 7.15 -4.37 1.91
N ALA A 85 7.74 -4.15 0.72
CA ALA A 85 9.11 -3.65 0.61
C ALA A 85 9.26 -2.28 1.26
N CYS A 86 8.31 -1.37 1.03
CA CYS A 86 8.26 -0.06 1.67
C CYS A 86 8.18 -0.17 3.20
N ILE A 87 7.32 -1.05 3.75
CA ILE A 87 7.21 -1.30 5.19
C ILE A 87 8.54 -1.76 5.77
N ILE A 88 9.22 -2.70 5.12
CA ILE A 88 10.51 -3.23 5.59
C ILE A 88 11.57 -2.13 5.58
N VAL A 89 11.72 -1.41 4.46
CA VAL A 89 12.76 -0.38 4.31
C VAL A 89 12.51 0.80 5.24
N ILE A 90 11.29 1.33 5.27
CA ILE A 90 10.93 2.47 6.12
C ILE A 90 10.97 2.07 7.60
N GLY A 91 10.47 0.88 7.95
CA GLY A 91 10.54 0.34 9.30
C GLY A 91 11.98 0.20 9.77
N TRP A 92 12.88 -0.27 8.91
CA TRP A 92 14.31 -0.37 9.20
C TRP A 92 14.97 1.01 9.39
N LEU A 93 14.65 1.98 8.53
CA LEU A 93 15.15 3.35 8.64
C LEU A 93 14.72 4.01 9.95
N LEU A 94 13.45 3.83 10.35
CA LEU A 94 12.96 4.32 11.64
C LEU A 94 13.62 3.60 12.81
N TYR A 95 13.70 2.27 12.78
CA TYR A 95 14.37 1.48 13.83
C TYR A 95 15.82 1.90 14.02
N SER A 96 16.53 2.12 12.92
CA SER A 96 17.93 2.58 12.93
C SER A 96 18.07 3.95 13.59
N GLU A 97 17.12 4.86 13.43
CA GLU A 97 17.17 6.16 14.12
C GLU A 97 16.79 6.10 15.61
N PHE A 98 16.03 5.09 16.04
CA PHE A 98 15.69 4.91 17.45
C PHE A 98 16.77 4.14 18.22
N VAL A 99 17.46 3.19 17.58
CA VAL A 99 18.47 2.33 18.22
C VAL A 99 19.89 2.80 17.93
N GLY A 100 20.13 3.39 16.77
CA GLY A 100 21.41 3.92 16.33
C GLY A 100 21.69 5.32 16.86
N LYS A 101 21.75 5.49 18.18
CA LYS A 101 22.20 6.71 18.90
C LYS A 101 21.40 8.00 18.69
#